data_AF-A0AAU9XZM8-F1
#
_entry.id   AF-A0AAU9XZM8-F1
#
_cell.length_a   1.000
_cell.length_b   1.000
_cell.length_c   1.000
_cell.angle_alpha   90.00
_cell.angle_beta   90.00
_cell.angle_gamma   90.00
#
_symmetry.space_group_name_H-M   'P 1'
#
loop_
_entity.id
_entity.type
_entity.pdbx_description
1 polymer ?
#
loop_
_entity_poly.entity_id
_entity_poly.type
_entity_poly.pdbx_seq_one_letter_code
_entity_poly.pdbx_strand_id
1 'polypeptide(L)'
;MFSVLYIFYFSSLIPLCMAISLQCEPAEQSEGGKALKGHISKSKRVQDPYECLMFCYSELTCQSYNYVKTGKLCELNNRIKEARPEDLVRDETGFYVRRWKNRVSLGSAPEMPAESCGEIKASEQGMAVSGRYWLEPQETKKKSRTFCLDHKMQVCMEFFI
;
A
#
# COMPACT_ATOMS: atom_id res chain seq x y z
N MET A 1 26.92 -25.70 54.27
CA MET A 1 27.32 -25.11 52.97
C MET A 1 26.06 -24.90 52.14
N PHE A 2 25.34 -23.82 52.42
CA PHE A 2 24.01 -23.50 51.90
C PHE A 2 24.07 -22.63 50.62
N SER A 3 25.01 -22.89 49.72
CA SER A 3 25.31 -21.99 48.58
C SER A 3 25.06 -22.59 47.20
N VAL A 4 24.50 -23.80 47.07
CA VAL A 4 24.31 -24.45 45.74
C VAL A 4 22.85 -24.78 45.43
N LEU A 5 21.93 -24.66 46.39
CA LEU A 5 20.49 -24.90 46.18
C LEU A 5 19.68 -23.64 45.86
N TYR A 6 20.29 -22.45 45.98
CA TYR A 6 19.62 -21.17 45.71
C TYR A 6 19.73 -20.74 44.24
N ILE A 7 20.60 -21.38 43.46
CA ILE A 7 20.89 -20.99 42.07
C ILE A 7 19.87 -21.60 41.08
N PHE A 8 19.11 -22.62 41.48
CA PHE A 8 18.06 -23.23 40.66
C PHE A 8 16.66 -22.62 40.86
N TYR A 9 16.52 -21.61 41.73
CA TYR A 9 15.25 -20.88 41.93
C TYR A 9 15.24 -19.47 41.32
N PHE A 10 16.30 -19.10 40.60
CA PHE A 10 16.39 -17.88 39.79
C PHE A 10 16.43 -18.18 38.29
N SER A 11 16.12 -19.41 37.87
CA SER A 11 15.86 -19.71 36.46
C SER A 11 14.49 -19.17 36.07
N SER A 12 14.49 -17.90 35.68
CA SER A 12 13.59 -17.37 34.66
C SER A 12 12.09 -17.43 35.01
N LEU A 13 11.68 -16.59 35.96
CA LEU A 13 10.44 -15.82 35.75
C LEU A 13 10.74 -14.77 34.67
N ILE A 14 11.01 -15.21 33.44
CA ILE A 14 10.73 -14.36 32.28
C ILE A 14 9.20 -14.32 32.29
N PRO A 15 8.54 -13.21 32.66
CA PRO A 15 7.14 -13.10 32.36
C PRO A 15 7.05 -13.37 30.86
N LEU A 16 6.29 -14.41 30.50
CA LEU A 16 5.80 -14.55 29.15
C LEU A 16 4.86 -13.35 28.94
N CYS A 17 5.45 -12.18 28.76
CA CYS A 17 4.83 -11.07 28.09
C CYS A 17 4.70 -11.58 26.67
N MET A 18 3.70 -12.45 26.44
CA MET A 18 2.95 -12.36 25.21
C MET A 18 2.51 -10.91 25.20
N ALA A 19 3.31 -10.05 24.58
CA ALA A 19 2.74 -8.94 23.88
C ALA A 19 1.67 -9.64 23.04
N ILE A 20 0.42 -9.55 23.48
CA ILE A 20 -0.68 -9.58 22.53
C ILE A 20 -0.26 -8.44 21.63
N SER A 21 0.37 -8.78 20.51
CA SER A 21 0.49 -7.87 19.41
C SER A 21 -0.96 -7.62 19.06
N LEU A 22 -1.55 -6.61 19.68
CA LEU A 22 -2.38 -5.70 18.93
C LEU A 22 -1.47 -5.37 17.76
N GLN A 23 -1.64 -6.09 16.65
CA GLN A 23 -0.97 -5.80 15.41
C GLN A 23 -1.46 -4.41 15.07
N CYS A 24 -0.79 -3.40 15.61
CA CYS A 24 -0.82 -2.08 15.04
C CYS A 24 -0.33 -2.33 13.62
N GLU A 25 -1.26 -2.34 12.66
CA GLU A 25 -0.94 -2.35 11.24
C GLU A 25 0.18 -1.32 11.06
N PRO A 26 1.32 -1.71 10.47
CA PRO A 26 2.57 -0.99 10.66
C PRO A 26 2.43 0.47 10.23
N ALA A 27 2.97 1.37 11.06
CA ALA A 27 3.00 2.81 10.84
C ALA A 27 3.65 3.22 9.51
N GLU A 28 4.36 2.31 8.82
CA GLU A 28 4.95 2.51 7.49
C GLU A 28 3.92 2.79 6.37
N GLN A 29 2.63 2.51 6.58
CA GLN A 29 1.57 2.79 5.59
C GLN A 29 0.98 4.19 5.66
N SER A 30 1.19 4.91 6.78
CA SER A 30 0.57 6.20 7.03
C SER A 30 1.62 7.30 7.07
N GLU A 31 1.40 8.36 6.30
CA GLU A 31 2.26 9.53 6.29
C GLU A 31 1.48 10.77 6.73
N GLY A 32 1.80 11.25 7.92
CA GLY A 32 1.26 12.50 8.47
C GLY A 32 1.73 13.71 7.67
N GLY A 33 0.84 14.69 7.50
CA GLY A 33 1.19 15.92 6.79
C GLY A 33 1.35 15.71 5.28
N LYS A 34 0.76 14.66 4.72
CA LYS A 34 0.83 14.28 3.31
C LYS A 34 -0.55 13.97 2.75
N ALA A 35 -0.71 14.20 1.45
CA ALA A 35 -1.87 13.77 0.67
C ALA A 35 -1.43 13.45 -0.76
N LEU A 36 -2.01 12.39 -1.35
CA LEU A 36 -1.86 12.09 -2.77
C LEU A 36 -2.92 12.90 -3.55
N LYS A 37 -2.51 13.76 -4.47
CA LYS A 37 -3.43 14.64 -5.24
C LYS A 37 -3.62 14.12 -6.66
N GLY A 38 -4.70 14.56 -7.33
CA GLY A 38 -5.01 14.17 -8.72
C GLY A 38 -5.58 12.76 -8.91
N HIS A 39 -5.58 11.93 -7.87
CA HIS A 39 -5.97 10.51 -7.94
C HIS A 39 -7.24 10.16 -7.16
N ILE A 40 -7.98 11.15 -6.69
CA ILE A 40 -9.20 10.95 -5.87
C ILE A 40 -10.31 10.38 -6.76
N SER A 41 -10.75 9.16 -6.46
CA SER A 41 -11.84 8.48 -7.17
C SER A 41 -13.19 8.63 -6.49
N LYS A 42 -13.21 8.66 -5.16
CA LYS A 42 -14.41 8.84 -4.33
C LYS A 42 -14.08 9.59 -3.06
N SER A 43 -15.06 10.28 -2.50
CA SER A 43 -14.90 10.93 -1.20
C SER A 43 -16.19 10.89 -0.40
N LYS A 44 -16.07 10.85 0.93
CA LYS A 44 -17.20 11.00 1.85
C LYS A 44 -16.75 11.51 3.21
N ARG A 45 -17.65 12.16 3.95
CA ARG A 45 -17.42 12.44 5.37
C ARG A 45 -17.59 11.16 6.18
N VAL A 46 -16.76 11.01 7.20
CA VAL A 46 -16.71 9.84 8.08
C VAL A 46 -16.66 10.29 9.54
N GLN A 47 -16.90 9.37 10.46
CA GLN A 47 -16.83 9.62 11.89
C GLN A 47 -15.40 9.61 12.41
N ASP A 48 -14.54 8.77 11.84
CA ASP A 48 -13.16 8.55 12.28
C ASP A 48 -12.31 7.90 11.16
N PRO A 49 -10.99 7.77 11.36
CA PRO A 49 -10.11 7.11 10.38
C PRO A 49 -10.44 5.64 10.08
N TYR A 50 -11.05 4.93 11.03
CA TYR A 50 -11.39 3.52 10.84
C TYR A 50 -12.56 3.36 9.85
N GLU A 51 -13.56 4.22 9.93
CA GLU A 51 -14.62 4.23 8.91
C GLU A 51 -14.08 4.56 7.51
N CYS A 52 -13.03 5.41 7.40
CA CYS A 52 -12.36 5.66 6.12
C CYS A 52 -11.63 4.42 5.59
N LEU A 53 -10.94 3.67 6.46
CA LEU A 53 -10.34 2.38 6.11
C LEU A 53 -11.40 1.40 5.57
N MET A 54 -12.52 1.25 6.28
CA MET A 54 -13.61 0.36 5.87
C MET A 54 -14.24 0.80 4.55
N PHE A 55 -14.36 2.11 4.33
CA PHE A 55 -14.81 2.64 3.05
C PHE A 55 -13.85 2.29 1.91
N CYS A 56 -12.55 2.47 2.10
CA CYS A 56 -11.55 2.05 1.12
C CYS A 56 -11.64 0.54 0.83
N TYR A 57 -11.80 -0.30 1.86
CA TYR A 57 -11.92 -1.75 1.68
C TYR A 57 -13.19 -2.17 0.93
N SER A 58 -14.28 -1.43 1.06
CA SER A 58 -15.52 -1.65 0.31
C SER A 58 -15.43 -1.27 -1.18
N GLU A 59 -14.39 -0.51 -1.55
CA GLU A 59 -14.22 0.01 -2.91
C GLU A 59 -13.11 -0.75 -3.63
N LEU A 60 -13.46 -1.46 -4.70
CA LEU A 60 -12.53 -2.26 -5.50
C LEU A 60 -11.34 -1.41 -6.02
N THR A 61 -11.63 -0.18 -6.41
CA THR A 61 -10.66 0.74 -7.02
C THR A 61 -9.78 1.46 -6.01
N CYS A 62 -10.08 1.37 -4.71
CA CYS A 62 -9.28 2.05 -3.70
C CYS A 62 -7.90 1.38 -3.57
N GLN A 63 -6.85 2.17 -3.74
CA GLN A 63 -5.45 1.78 -3.60
C GLN A 63 -4.77 2.48 -2.43
N SER A 64 -5.21 3.69 -2.10
CA SER A 64 -4.81 4.46 -0.93
C SER A 64 -5.92 5.45 -0.59
N TYR A 65 -5.79 6.22 0.48
CA TYR A 65 -6.72 7.29 0.79
C TYR A 65 -6.01 8.43 1.53
N ASN A 66 -6.56 9.64 1.41
CA ASN A 66 -6.22 10.77 2.28
C ASN A 66 -7.31 10.89 3.35
N TYR A 67 -6.91 11.07 4.60
CA TYR A 67 -7.82 11.43 5.69
C TYR A 67 -7.57 12.87 6.12
N VAL A 68 -8.50 13.76 5.79
CA VAL A 68 -8.47 15.16 6.23
C VAL A 68 -9.11 15.24 7.60
N LYS A 69 -8.32 15.59 8.62
CA LYS A 69 -8.76 15.61 10.03
C LYS A 69 -9.86 16.65 10.23
N THR A 70 -9.66 17.83 9.66
CA THR A 70 -10.65 18.92 9.70
C THR A 70 -11.86 18.55 8.85
N GLY A 71 -13.03 18.46 9.46
CA GLY A 71 -14.27 18.07 8.76
C GLY A 71 -14.40 16.57 8.47
N LYS A 72 -13.41 15.76 8.87
CA LYS A 72 -13.41 14.29 8.80
C LYS A 72 -13.74 13.77 7.40
N LEU A 73 -13.01 14.26 6.40
CA LEU A 73 -13.21 13.88 5.00
C LEU A 73 -12.27 12.74 4.63
N CYS A 74 -12.83 11.65 4.09
CA CYS A 74 -12.11 10.54 3.52
C CYS A 74 -12.08 10.69 2.00
N GLU A 75 -10.89 10.76 1.41
CA GLU A 75 -10.68 10.84 -0.04
C GLU A 75 -9.98 9.56 -0.50
N LEU A 76 -10.70 8.67 -1.17
CA LEU A 76 -10.13 7.44 -1.70
C LEU A 76 -9.36 7.75 -2.98
N ASN A 77 -8.15 7.24 -3.08
CA ASN A 77 -7.32 7.34 -4.25
C ASN A 77 -7.26 6.01 -5.00
N ASN A 78 -7.25 6.10 -6.33
CA ASN A 78 -7.11 4.94 -7.21
C ASN A 78 -5.64 4.59 -7.52
N ARG A 79 -4.66 5.30 -6.94
CA ARG A 79 -3.21 5.04 -7.05
C ARG A 79 -2.54 5.01 -5.67
N ILE A 80 -1.28 4.63 -5.64
CA ILE A 80 -0.40 4.70 -4.46
C ILE A 80 0.81 5.58 -4.76
N LYS A 81 1.47 6.08 -3.71
CA LYS A 81 2.68 6.90 -3.82
C LYS A 81 3.81 6.23 -4.61
N GLU A 82 3.93 4.91 -4.57
CA GLU A 82 4.99 4.19 -5.29
C GLU A 82 4.77 4.27 -6.81
N ALA A 83 3.51 4.36 -7.25
CA ALA A 83 3.15 4.54 -8.65
C ALA A 83 3.22 6.01 -9.10
N ARG A 84 2.99 6.95 -8.18
CA ARG A 84 2.88 8.41 -8.41
C ARG A 84 3.59 9.21 -7.32
N PRO A 85 4.93 9.08 -7.18
CA PRO A 85 5.66 9.73 -6.11
C PRO A 85 5.61 11.27 -6.19
N GLU A 86 5.53 11.82 -7.40
CA GLU A 86 5.43 13.25 -7.67
C GLU A 86 4.14 13.90 -7.13
N ASP A 87 3.06 13.11 -7.03
CA ASP A 87 1.75 13.58 -6.60
C ASP A 87 1.54 13.50 -5.08
N LEU A 88 2.51 12.96 -4.35
CA LEU A 88 2.50 12.91 -2.88
C LEU A 88 3.02 14.23 -2.29
N VAL A 89 2.10 15.16 -2.08
CA VAL A 89 2.43 16.52 -1.65
C VAL A 89 2.27 16.70 -0.13
N ARG A 90 2.86 17.79 0.39
CA ARG A 90 2.68 18.21 1.79
C ARG A 90 1.26 18.75 1.99
N ASP A 91 0.56 18.24 3.00
CA ASP A 91 -0.78 18.64 3.40
C ASP A 91 -0.96 18.42 4.92
N GLU A 92 -0.74 19.48 5.71
CA GLU A 92 -0.76 19.44 7.18
C GLU A 92 -2.17 19.17 7.77
N THR A 93 -3.21 19.22 6.94
CA THR A 93 -4.59 19.04 7.39
C THR A 93 -4.95 17.59 7.68
N GLY A 94 -4.09 16.64 7.29
CA GLY A 94 -4.42 15.22 7.25
C GLY A 94 -3.24 14.27 7.28
N PHE A 95 -3.50 13.06 6.79
CA PHE A 95 -2.50 12.05 6.53
C PHE A 95 -2.90 11.17 5.34
N TYR A 96 -1.90 10.70 4.61
CA TYR A 96 -2.04 9.73 3.53
C TYR A 96 -1.95 8.31 4.11
N VAL A 97 -2.72 7.36 3.59
CA VAL A 97 -2.63 5.94 3.96
C VAL A 97 -2.68 5.05 2.73
N ARG A 98 -1.71 4.16 2.59
CA ARG A 98 -1.72 3.11 1.55
C ARG A 98 -2.61 1.94 1.95
N ARG A 99 -3.39 1.39 1.01
CA ARG A 99 -4.18 0.16 1.23
C ARG A 99 -3.25 -1.05 1.23
N TRP A 100 -3.37 -1.88 2.26
CA TRP A 100 -2.58 -3.11 2.40
C TRP A 100 -3.35 -4.37 2.00
N LYS A 101 -4.50 -4.60 2.61
CA LYS A 101 -5.28 -5.82 2.39
C LYS A 101 -6.15 -5.71 1.15
N ASN A 102 -6.24 -6.83 0.41
CA ASN A 102 -7.13 -7.01 -0.73
C ASN A 102 -6.98 -5.91 -1.80
N ARG A 103 -5.77 -5.39 -1.99
CA ARG A 103 -5.48 -4.41 -3.04
C ARG A 103 -5.45 -5.10 -4.39
N VAL A 104 -6.20 -4.57 -5.35
CA VAL A 104 -6.18 -5.05 -6.73
C VAL A 104 -4.94 -4.50 -7.43
N SER A 105 -4.18 -5.33 -8.14
CA SER A 105 -3.00 -4.86 -8.88
C SER A 105 -3.42 -3.95 -10.05
N LEU A 106 -2.64 -2.90 -10.32
CA LEU A 106 -2.96 -2.01 -11.44
C LEU A 106 -2.91 -2.77 -12.77
N GLY A 107 -3.88 -2.50 -13.63
CA GLY A 107 -4.06 -3.15 -14.93
C GLY A 107 -4.57 -4.59 -14.86
N SER A 108 -4.78 -5.19 -13.69
CA SER A 108 -5.31 -6.57 -13.61
C SER A 108 -6.82 -6.63 -13.90
N ALA A 109 -7.53 -5.51 -13.76
CA ALA A 109 -8.96 -5.39 -13.99
C ALA A 109 -9.26 -4.14 -14.86
N PRO A 110 -10.28 -4.18 -15.73
CA PRO A 110 -10.62 -3.05 -16.59
C PRO A 110 -11.10 -1.82 -15.79
N GLU A 111 -11.61 -1.99 -14.57
CA GLU A 111 -12.00 -0.92 -13.65
C GLU A 111 -10.78 -0.18 -13.08
N MET A 112 -9.60 -0.80 -13.16
CA MET A 112 -8.33 -0.28 -12.63
C MET A 112 -7.23 -0.35 -13.68
N PRO A 113 -7.37 0.36 -14.83
CA PRO A 113 -6.31 0.38 -15.82
C PRO A 113 -5.09 1.13 -15.27
N ALA A 114 -3.91 0.69 -15.69
CA ALA A 114 -2.68 1.45 -15.50
C ALA A 114 -2.45 2.39 -16.69
N GLU A 115 -1.69 3.44 -16.51
CA GLU A 115 -1.29 4.34 -17.59
C GLU A 115 -0.14 3.73 -18.40
N SER A 116 0.73 2.94 -17.76
CA SER A 116 1.86 2.28 -18.42
C SER A 116 2.31 1.01 -17.70
N CYS A 117 3.07 0.16 -18.40
CA CYS A 117 3.75 -0.99 -17.77
C CYS A 117 4.72 -0.54 -16.66
N GLY A 118 5.34 0.64 -16.80
CA GLY A 118 6.22 1.23 -15.80
C GLY A 118 5.46 1.55 -14.50
N GLU A 119 4.25 2.08 -14.61
CA GLU A 119 3.39 2.35 -13.45
C GLU A 119 3.01 1.06 -12.72
N ILE A 120 2.63 0.00 -13.44
CA ILE A 120 2.34 -1.32 -12.85
C ILE A 120 3.56 -1.81 -12.07
N LYS A 121 4.74 -1.76 -12.69
CA LYS A 121 5.99 -2.17 -12.04
C LYS A 121 6.27 -1.36 -10.78
N ALA A 122 6.08 -0.04 -10.83
CA ALA A 122 6.31 0.84 -9.69
C ALA A 122 5.30 0.56 -8.55
N SER A 123 4.02 0.41 -8.89
CA SER A 123 2.94 0.02 -7.95
C SER A 123 3.23 -1.30 -7.23
N GLU A 124 3.72 -2.30 -7.97
CA GLU A 124 4.06 -3.61 -7.41
C GLU A 124 5.48 -3.69 -6.86
N GLN A 125 6.14 -2.54 -6.65
CA GLN A 125 7.49 -2.46 -6.07
C GLN A 125 8.52 -3.33 -6.82
N GLY A 126 8.37 -3.41 -8.14
CA GLY A 126 9.20 -4.22 -9.03
C GLY A 126 8.89 -5.72 -9.01
N MET A 127 7.82 -6.17 -8.35
CA MET A 127 7.38 -7.57 -8.34
C MET A 127 6.31 -7.89 -9.39
N ALA A 128 5.99 -6.95 -10.28
CA ALA A 128 5.07 -7.18 -11.39
C ALA A 128 5.62 -8.26 -12.34
N VAL A 129 4.76 -9.18 -12.77
CA VAL A 129 5.10 -10.27 -13.69
C VAL A 129 4.81 -9.90 -15.14
N SER A 130 5.39 -10.65 -16.09
CA SER A 130 5.03 -10.50 -17.51
C SER A 130 3.60 -10.95 -17.77
N GLY A 131 2.84 -10.22 -18.59
CA GLY A 131 1.44 -10.56 -18.86
C GLY A 131 0.66 -9.51 -19.63
N ARG A 132 -0.61 -9.81 -19.92
CA ARG A 132 -1.54 -8.85 -20.55
C ARG A 132 -2.31 -8.06 -19.51
N TYR A 133 -2.08 -6.76 -19.48
CA TYR A 133 -2.70 -5.81 -18.56
C TYR A 133 -3.61 -4.82 -19.28
N TRP A 134 -4.58 -4.27 -18.56
CA TRP A 134 -5.41 -3.15 -19.01
C TRP A 134 -4.65 -1.85 -18.85
N LEU A 135 -4.39 -1.19 -19.98
CA LEU A 135 -3.78 0.13 -20.01
C LEU A 135 -4.75 1.19 -20.53
N GLU A 136 -4.72 2.37 -19.95
CA GLU A 136 -5.44 3.56 -20.39
C GLU A 136 -4.50 4.77 -20.24
N PRO A 137 -3.66 5.03 -21.25
CA PRO A 137 -2.71 6.15 -21.21
C PRO A 137 -3.45 7.50 -21.15
N GLN A 138 -2.94 8.46 -20.38
CA GLN A 138 -3.60 9.76 -20.21
C GLN A 138 -3.76 10.53 -21.53
N GLU A 139 -2.83 10.37 -22.46
CA GLU A 139 -2.81 11.10 -23.74
C GLU A 139 -3.98 10.67 -24.63
N THR A 140 -4.27 9.37 -24.65
CA THR A 140 -5.30 8.80 -25.53
C THR A 140 -6.63 8.61 -24.84
N LYS A 141 -6.61 8.42 -23.50
CA LYS A 141 -7.75 7.97 -22.68
C LYS A 141 -8.45 6.73 -23.27
N LYS A 142 -7.71 5.92 -24.02
CA LYS A 142 -8.23 4.73 -24.68
C LYS A 142 -7.76 3.49 -23.96
N LYS A 143 -8.73 2.80 -23.36
CA LYS A 143 -8.50 1.52 -22.72
C LYS A 143 -8.16 0.44 -23.76
N SER A 144 -7.09 -0.30 -23.51
CA SER A 144 -6.67 -1.42 -24.33
C SER A 144 -5.96 -2.47 -23.49
N ARG A 145 -5.82 -3.68 -24.03
CA ARG A 145 -5.12 -4.76 -23.35
C ARG A 145 -3.73 -4.94 -23.99
N THR A 146 -2.70 -4.60 -23.23
CA THR A 146 -1.31 -4.54 -23.69
C THR A 146 -0.47 -5.57 -22.95
N PHE A 147 0.48 -6.18 -23.65
CA PHE A 147 1.43 -7.10 -23.04
C PHE A 147 2.59 -6.31 -22.42
N CYS A 148 2.79 -6.44 -21.11
CA CYS A 148 3.92 -5.89 -20.37
C CYS A 148 4.94 -7.00 -20.11
N LEU A 149 6.22 -6.69 -20.36
CA LEU A 149 7.35 -7.57 -20.05
C LEU A 149 7.97 -7.16 -18.72
N ASP A 150 8.21 -8.13 -17.86
CA ASP A 150 9.13 -7.97 -16.74
C ASP A 150 10.55 -8.25 -17.21
N HIS A 151 11.32 -7.18 -17.42
CA HIS A 151 12.73 -7.26 -17.82
C HIS A 151 13.66 -7.76 -16.70
N LYS A 152 13.17 -8.12 -15.50
CA LYS A 152 14.00 -8.81 -14.50
C LYS A 152 14.51 -10.18 -14.97
N MET A 153 13.92 -10.77 -16.01
CA MET A 153 14.35 -12.05 -16.57
C MET A 153 15.51 -11.95 -17.59
N GLN A 154 16.10 -10.77 -17.82
CA GLN A 154 17.28 -10.65 -18.69
C GLN A 154 18.61 -10.76 -17.93
N VAL A 155 18.62 -10.75 -16.58
CA VAL A 155 19.85 -10.78 -15.77
C VAL A 155 20.18 -12.18 -15.21
N CYS A 156 19.30 -13.18 -15.38
CA CYS A 156 19.58 -14.56 -14.97
C CYS A 156 20.15 -15.45 -16.09
N MET A 157 20.57 -14.87 -17.23
CA MET A 157 21.01 -15.63 -18.40
C MET A 157 22.42 -15.26 -18.89
N GLU A 158 23.29 -14.81 -17.98
CA GLU A 158 24.74 -14.75 -18.21
C GLU A 158 25.43 -15.17 -16.92
N PHE A 159 25.69 -16.47 -16.73
CA PHE A 159 26.79 -17.06 -15.95
C PHE A 159 26.62 -18.58 -15.91
N PHE A 160 26.76 -19.22 -17.07
CA PHE A 160 27.30 -20.59 -17.17
C PHE A 160 28.05 -20.64 -18.51
N ILE A 161 29.31 -20.22 -18.46
CA ILE A 161 30.36 -20.70 -19.35
C ILE A 161 30.74 -22.09 -18.85
#